data_AF-A0A352PKD5-F1
#
_entry.id   AF-A0A352PKD5-F1
#
_cell.length_a   1.000
_cell.length_b   1.000
_cell.length_c   1.000
_cell.angle_alpha   90.00
_cell.angle_beta   90.00
_cell.angle_gamma   90.00
#
_symmetry.space_group_name_H-M   'P 1'
#
loop_
_entity.id
_entity.type
_entity.pdbx_description
1 polymer ?
#
loop_
_entity_poly.entity_id
_entity_poly.type
_entity_poly.pdbx_seq_one_letter_code
_entity_poly.pdbx_strand_id
1 'polypeptide(L)'
;RAWERRSEWNGFVVVDSSDSPENIRGYISFIAAEEFGRPQALILLDRGGKNITVQESDWAQKLFDRFGGYTFGTGRNWGYLNEEGKDKVGVEGVEKFLSHHVGAHSRAPIASGN
;
A
#
# COMPACT_ATOMS: atom_id res chain seq x y z
N ARG A 1 11.52 5.41 11.99
CA ARG A 1 10.83 6.64 11.56
C ARG A 1 9.72 6.40 10.52
N ALA A 2 9.98 5.86 9.32
CA ALA A 2 8.90 5.65 8.33
C ALA A 2 7.72 4.84 8.92
N TRP A 3 8.01 3.72 9.60
CA TRP A 3 7.01 2.89 10.28
C TRP A 3 6.22 3.57 11.41
N GLU A 4 6.80 4.60 12.05
CA GLU A 4 6.12 5.37 13.11
C GLU A 4 5.02 6.27 12.55
N ARG A 5 5.07 6.57 11.24
CA ARG A 5 4.10 7.42 10.54
C ARG A 5 3.13 6.58 9.71
N ARG A 6 2.72 5.43 10.28
CA ARG A 6 1.75 4.53 9.67
C ARG A 6 0.34 4.80 10.16
N SER A 7 -0.63 4.50 9.31
CA SER A 7 -2.04 4.37 9.69
C SER A 7 -2.59 3.06 9.15
N GLU A 8 -3.71 2.61 9.70
CA GLU A 8 -4.44 1.45 9.18
C GLU A 8 -5.69 1.91 8.46
N TRP A 9 -5.95 1.34 7.28
CA TRP A 9 -7.11 1.65 6.47
C TRP A 9 -7.57 0.40 5.70
N ASN A 10 -8.80 -0.07 5.94
CA ASN A 10 -9.39 -1.24 5.26
C ASN A 10 -8.48 -2.48 5.16
N GLY A 11 -7.73 -2.77 6.22
CA GLY A 11 -6.82 -3.92 6.25
C GLY A 11 -5.51 -3.70 5.48
N PHE A 12 -5.23 -2.46 5.08
CA PHE A 12 -3.91 -2.00 4.63
C PHE A 12 -3.23 -1.22 5.75
N VAL A 13 -1.91 -1.32 5.80
CA VAL A 13 -1.08 -0.35 6.53
C VAL A 13 -0.56 0.68 5.53
N VAL A 14 -0.93 1.94 5.74
CA VAL A 14 -0.51 3.07 4.91
C VAL A 14 0.70 3.73 5.55
N VAL A 15 1.78 3.93 4.80
CA VAL A 15 3.05 4.48 5.31
C VAL A 15 3.53 5.63 4.44
N ASP A 16 3.57 6.82 5.02
CA ASP A 16 4.15 8.03 4.40
C ASP A 16 5.61 8.24 4.83
N SER A 17 6.53 8.09 3.87
CA SER A 17 7.97 8.13 4.08
C SER A 17 8.65 9.28 3.34
N SER A 18 9.75 9.79 3.90
CA SER A 18 10.66 10.68 3.16
C SER A 18 11.49 9.92 2.12
N ASP A 19 11.66 8.62 2.30
CA ASP A 19 12.38 7.74 1.37
C ASP A 19 11.43 7.17 0.32
N SER A 20 11.94 6.93 -0.89
CA SER A 20 11.18 6.26 -1.95
C SER A 20 10.69 4.89 -1.48
N PRO A 21 9.41 4.51 -1.79
CA PRO A 21 8.90 3.17 -1.55
C PRO A 21 9.83 2.06 -2.01
N GLU A 22 10.56 2.26 -3.11
CA GLU A 22 11.47 1.25 -3.66
C GLU A 22 12.63 0.91 -2.72
N ASN A 23 13.09 1.87 -1.92
CA ASN A 23 14.21 1.70 -1.00
C ASN A 23 13.77 1.04 0.32
N ILE A 24 12.53 1.28 0.73
CA ILE A 24 12.05 0.87 2.07
C ILE A 24 11.12 -0.34 2.04
N ARG A 25 10.55 -0.71 0.87
CA ARG A 25 9.48 -1.70 0.77
C ARG A 25 9.78 -3.03 1.45
N GLY A 26 11.00 -3.55 1.30
CA GLY A 26 11.39 -4.85 1.87
C GLY A 26 11.46 -4.78 3.40
N TYR A 27 12.08 -3.73 3.93
CA TYR A 27 12.21 -3.52 5.36
C TYR A 27 10.86 -3.27 6.03
N ILE A 28 10.00 -2.45 5.42
CA ILE A 28 8.66 -2.17 5.95
C ILE A 28 7.78 -3.43 5.91
N SER A 29 7.87 -4.23 4.84
CA SER A 29 7.13 -5.51 4.76
C SER A 29 7.58 -6.48 5.85
N PHE A 30 8.88 -6.54 6.14
CA PHE A 30 9.42 -7.37 7.21
C PHE A 30 8.92 -6.92 8.58
N ILE A 31 9.02 -5.63 8.92
CA ILE A 31 8.51 -5.11 10.19
C ILE A 31 7.01 -5.36 10.34
N ALA A 32 6.25 -5.13 9.27
CA ALA A 32 4.81 -5.38 9.28
C ALA A 32 4.52 -6.87 9.55
N ALA A 33 5.28 -7.78 8.93
CA ALA A 33 5.12 -9.21 9.17
C ALA A 33 5.46 -9.62 10.61
N GLU A 34 6.50 -9.04 11.21
CA GLU A 34 6.86 -9.28 12.61
C GLU A 34 5.78 -8.76 13.57
N GLU A 35 5.26 -7.54 13.33
CA GLU A 35 4.26 -6.91 14.20
C GLU A 35 2.90 -7.60 14.13
N PHE A 36 2.46 -8.00 12.93
CA PHE A 36 1.15 -8.61 12.71
C PHE A 36 1.17 -10.15 12.70
N GLY A 37 2.35 -10.78 12.78
CA GLY A 37 2.53 -12.23 12.73
C GLY A 37 2.22 -12.87 11.36
N ARG A 38 2.03 -12.05 10.31
CA ARG A 38 1.69 -12.48 8.94
C ARG A 38 2.02 -11.40 7.92
N PRO A 39 2.22 -11.73 6.63
CA PRO A 39 2.33 -10.72 5.58
C PRO A 39 1.11 -9.79 5.59
N GLN A 40 1.39 -8.49 5.58
CA GLN A 40 0.39 -7.44 5.71
C GLN A 40 0.34 -6.62 4.42
N ALA A 41 -0.86 -6.32 3.93
CA ALA A 41 -1.02 -5.47 2.76
C ALA A 41 -0.59 -4.04 3.09
N LEU A 42 0.24 -3.44 2.24
CA LEU A 42 0.83 -2.11 2.48
C LEU A 42 0.46 -1.14 1.36
N ILE A 43 0.28 0.13 1.71
CA ILE A 43 0.30 1.26 0.77
C ILE A 43 1.48 2.15 1.18
N LEU A 44 2.50 2.24 0.33
CA LEU A 44 3.68 3.06 0.60
C LEU A 44 3.72 4.23 -0.36
N LEU A 45 4.00 5.42 0.17
CA LEU A 45 4.18 6.63 -0.63
C LEU A 45 5.39 7.41 -0.14
N ASP A 46 6.06 8.10 -1.07
CA ASP A 46 6.97 9.17 -0.67
C ASP A 46 6.22 10.49 -0.40
N ARG A 47 6.78 11.32 0.47
CA ARG A 47 6.23 12.64 0.85
C ARG A 47 6.10 13.62 -0.32
N GLY A 48 6.80 13.39 -1.42
CA GLY A 48 6.68 14.20 -2.64
C GLY A 48 5.49 13.80 -3.51
N GLY A 49 4.82 12.70 -3.16
CA GLY A 49 3.83 12.05 -4.01
C GLY A 49 4.41 11.68 -5.37
N LYS A 50 5.71 11.38 -5.46
CA LYS A 50 6.34 10.97 -6.72
C LYS A 50 6.11 9.49 -6.98
N ASN A 51 6.15 8.66 -5.94
CA ASN A 51 5.98 7.22 -6.07
C ASN A 51 4.97 6.72 -5.04
N ILE A 52 4.10 5.82 -5.49
CA ILE A 52 3.16 5.08 -4.66
C ILE A 52 3.24 3.60 -5.04
N THR A 53 3.27 2.73 -4.03
CA THR A 53 3.23 1.28 -4.22
C THR A 53 2.18 0.65 -3.32
N VAL A 54 1.57 -0.42 -3.81
CA VAL A 54 0.70 -1.30 -3.04
C VAL A 54 1.32 -2.69 -3.02
N GLN A 55 1.50 -3.27 -1.84
CA GLN A 55 2.13 -4.58 -1.67
C GLN A 55 1.19 -5.60 -1.06
N GLU A 56 1.48 -6.87 -1.33
CA GLU A 56 0.77 -8.04 -0.80
C GLU A 56 -0.75 -7.98 -0.98
N SER A 57 -1.19 -7.53 -2.16
CA SER A 57 -2.58 -7.22 -2.45
C SER A 57 -3.06 -7.89 -3.73
N ASP A 58 -4.19 -8.59 -3.66
CA ASP A 58 -4.87 -9.18 -4.82
C ASP A 58 -5.44 -8.09 -5.77
N TRP A 59 -5.34 -6.82 -5.38
CA TRP A 59 -5.78 -5.67 -6.16
C TRP A 59 -4.71 -5.10 -7.09
N ALA A 60 -3.47 -5.60 -7.03
CA ALA A 60 -2.35 -5.05 -7.81
C ALA A 60 -2.62 -5.01 -9.32
N GLN A 61 -3.16 -6.09 -9.90
CA GLN A 61 -3.53 -6.10 -11.32
C GLN A 61 -4.62 -5.07 -11.64
N LYS A 62 -5.64 -4.95 -10.79
CA LYS A 62 -6.73 -4.00 -10.98
C LYS A 62 -6.27 -2.54 -10.85
N LEU A 63 -5.31 -2.28 -9.98
CA LEU A 63 -4.66 -0.98 -9.86
C LEU A 63 -3.86 -0.65 -11.12
N PHE A 64 -3.14 -1.63 -11.68
CA PHE A 64 -2.47 -1.49 -12.97
C PHE A 64 -3.46 -1.19 -14.09
N ASP A 65 -4.55 -1.95 -14.20
CA ASP A 65 -5.55 -1.75 -15.25
C ASP A 65 -6.22 -0.36 -15.14
N ARG A 66 -6.38 0.15 -13.92
CA ARG A 66 -7.01 1.45 -13.65
C ARG A 66 -6.07 2.64 -13.85
N PHE A 67 -4.86 2.55 -13.30
CA PHE A 67 -3.95 3.68 -13.16
C PHE A 67 -2.71 3.56 -14.04
N GLY A 68 -2.44 2.39 -14.63
CA GLY A 68 -1.18 2.08 -15.29
C GLY A 68 -0.07 1.74 -14.29
N GLY A 69 1.18 2.08 -14.62
CA GLY A 69 2.35 1.79 -13.77
C GLY A 69 2.94 0.43 -14.06
N TYR A 70 3.25 -0.35 -13.01
CA TYR A 70 3.86 -1.67 -13.16
C TYR A 70 3.43 -2.62 -12.03
N THR A 71 3.46 -3.92 -12.31
CA THR A 71 3.26 -4.98 -11.32
C THR A 71 4.55 -5.76 -11.09
N PHE A 72 4.76 -6.27 -9.87
CA PHE A 72 5.95 -7.05 -9.52
C PHE A 72 5.64 -8.10 -8.43
N GLY A 73 6.60 -8.97 -8.13
CA GLY A 73 6.47 -9.99 -7.07
C GLY A 73 5.21 -10.83 -7.24
N THR A 74 5.20 -11.66 -8.28
CA THR A 74 4.08 -12.56 -8.66
C THR A 74 2.74 -11.88 -8.90
N GLY A 75 2.72 -10.58 -9.21
CA GLY A 75 1.47 -9.85 -9.53
C GLY A 75 0.63 -9.45 -8.31
N ARG A 76 1.18 -9.58 -7.10
CA ARG A 76 0.55 -9.11 -5.84
C ARG A 76 1.02 -7.72 -5.42
N ASN A 77 1.90 -7.11 -6.20
CA ASN A 77 2.41 -5.79 -5.92
C ASN A 77 2.25 -4.89 -7.14
N TRP A 78 1.93 -3.63 -6.89
CA TRP A 78 1.75 -2.60 -7.90
C TRP A 78 2.55 -1.36 -7.50
N GLY A 79 3.10 -0.66 -8.49
CA GLY A 79 3.81 0.61 -8.30
C GLY A 79 3.46 1.61 -9.39
N TYR A 80 3.49 2.89 -9.04
CA TYR A 80 3.24 3.98 -9.97
C TYR A 80 4.16 5.16 -9.68
N LEU A 81 4.82 5.64 -10.75
CA LEU A 81 5.65 6.83 -10.72
C LEU A 81 4.84 7.99 -11.31
N ASN A 82 4.50 8.96 -10.47
CA ASN A 82 3.89 10.21 -10.89
C ASN A 82 4.88 11.06 -11.68
N GLU A 83 4.54 11.29 -12.96
CA GLU A 83 5.31 12.16 -13.85
C GLU A 83 4.84 13.62 -13.76
N GLU A 84 5.75 14.55 -14.03
CA GLU A 84 5.39 15.97 -14.10
C GLU A 84 4.45 16.25 -15.28
N GLY A 85 3.46 17.12 -15.05
CA GLY A 85 2.47 17.49 -16.07
C GLY A 85 1.33 16.49 -16.29
N LYS A 86 1.26 15.40 -15.52
CA LYS A 86 0.13 14.45 -15.50
C LYS A 86 -0.63 14.51 -14.18
N ASP A 87 -1.88 14.04 -14.21
CA ASP A 87 -2.67 13.85 -12.99
C ASP A 87 -1.97 12.85 -12.08
N LYS A 88 -1.76 13.26 -10.82
CA LYS A 88 -1.06 12.44 -9.84
C LYS A 88 -1.98 11.39 -9.25
N VAL A 89 -1.49 10.17 -9.16
CA VAL A 89 -2.09 9.11 -8.36
C VAL A 89 -1.60 9.26 -6.92
N GLY A 90 -2.51 9.64 -6.03
CA GLY A 90 -2.28 9.74 -4.60
C GLY A 90 -2.99 8.64 -3.81
N VAL A 91 -2.71 8.58 -2.50
CA VAL A 91 -3.36 7.63 -1.56
C VAL A 91 -4.87 7.74 -1.64
N GLU A 92 -5.44 8.94 -1.63
CA GLU A 92 -6.89 9.14 -1.72
C GLU A 92 -7.50 8.52 -2.99
N GLY A 93 -6.80 8.62 -4.13
CA GLY A 93 -7.24 8.02 -5.39
C GLY A 93 -7.23 6.49 -5.34
N VAL A 94 -6.18 5.91 -4.74
CA VAL A 94 -6.06 4.47 -4.51
C VAL A 94 -7.11 3.99 -3.51
N GLU A 95 -7.27 4.67 -2.39
CA GLU A 95 -8.26 4.36 -1.35
C GLU A 95 -9.69 4.41 -1.90
N LYS A 96 -10.01 5.44 -2.69
CA LYS A 96 -11.31 5.55 -3.35
C LYS A 96 -11.54 4.36 -4.29
N PHE A 97 -10.57 4.04 -5.15
CA PHE A 97 -10.69 2.90 -6.06
C PHE A 97 -10.89 1.59 -5.29
N LEU A 98 -10.07 1.34 -4.26
CA LEU A 98 -10.16 0.12 -3.45
C LEU A 98 -11.47 0.07 -2.66
N SER A 99 -11.99 1.19 -2.14
CA SER A 99 -13.27 1.21 -1.41
C SER A 99 -14.44 0.68 -2.23
N HIS A 100 -14.45 0.96 -3.54
CA HIS A 100 -15.49 0.48 -4.45
C HIS A 100 -15.41 -1.03 -4.72
N HIS A 101 -14.27 -1.67 -4.42
CA HIS A 101 -14.04 -3.07 -4.77
C HIS A 101 -13.78 -3.98 -3.56
N VAL A 102 -13.33 -3.44 -2.43
CA VAL A 102 -13.04 -4.17 -1.19
C VAL A 102 -14.31 -4.47 -0.37
N GLY A 103 -15.46 -3.85 -0.70
CA GLY A 103 -16.80 -4.22 -0.23
C GLY A 103 -16.87 -4.83 1.17
N ALA A 104 -16.75 -4.03 2.23
CA ALA A 104 -17.13 -4.32 3.63
C ALA A 104 -16.81 -5.72 4.22
N HIS A 105 -15.87 -6.49 3.67
CA HIS A 105 -15.59 -7.85 4.14
C HIS A 105 -14.11 -8.02 4.48
N SER A 106 -13.86 -7.93 5.79
CA SER A 106 -12.94 -8.78 6.58
C SER A 106 -12.16 -7.97 7.63
N ARG A 107 -12.89 -7.32 8.55
CA ARG A 107 -12.38 -7.21 9.92
C ARG A 107 -12.57 -8.59 10.56
N ALA A 108 -11.54 -9.43 10.50
CA ALA A 108 -11.40 -10.41 11.57
C ALA A 108 -11.08 -9.62 12.84
N PRO A 109 -11.86 -9.76 13.94
CA PRO A 109 -11.52 -9.11 15.19
C PRO A 109 -10.16 -9.62 15.65
N ILE A 110 -9.24 -8.70 15.94
CA ILE A 110 -8.01 -9.03 16.66
C ILE A 110 -8.47 -9.48 18.05
N ALA A 111 -8.29 -10.77 18.35
CA ALA A 111 -8.54 -11.27 19.69
C ALA A 111 -7.61 -10.53 20.65
N SER A 112 -8.19 -9.71 21.54
CA SER A 112 -7.48 -9.20 22.71
C SER A 112 -7.13 -10.41 23.58
N GLY A 113 -5.85 -10.79 23.60
CA GLY A 113 -5.33 -11.75 24.56
C GLY A 113 -5.33 -11.13 25.96
N ASN A 114 -5.75 -11.94 26.93
CA ASN A 114 -5.70 -11.68 28.38
C ASN A 114 -4.29 -11.38 28.89
#